data_AF-A0A2I0KTF5-F1
#
_entry.id   AF-A0A2I0KTF5-F1
#
_cell.length_a   1.000
_cell.length_b   1.000
_cell.length_c   1.000
_cell.angle_alpha   90.00
_cell.angle_beta   90.00
_cell.angle_gamma   90.00
#
_symmetry.space_group_name_H-M   'P 1'
#
loop_
_entity.id
_entity.type
_entity.pdbx_description
1 polymer ?
#
loop_
_entity_poly.entity_id
_entity_poly.type
_entity_poly.pdbx_seq_one_letter_code
_entity_poly.pdbx_strand_id
1 'polypeptide(L)'
;MREAARELVTSGEEDSDVEALNVIQLSLSNKVIREKSLTSRLYLKQRLSQLKMSPRTSVGDHVNPFNQIVVDLANTEVKIEDDDQTLLLLCSLLEAYESFVDTILYGRISITLEDVKASLNSKELQKKVMEHHGGNGEGMSRG
;
A
#
# COMPACT_ATOMS: atom_id res chain seq x y z
N MET A 1 -9.64 -66.89 -23.65
CA MET A 1 -10.31 -65.62 -24.00
C MET A 1 -10.73 -64.77 -22.79
N ARG A 2 -10.88 -65.30 -21.57
CA ARG A 2 -11.28 -64.51 -20.38
C ARG A 2 -10.16 -63.74 -19.69
N GLU A 3 -8.90 -64.05 -20.00
CA GLU A 3 -7.73 -63.49 -19.31
C GLU A 3 -7.29 -62.14 -19.90
N ALA A 4 -7.42 -61.95 -21.22
CA ALA A 4 -7.11 -60.68 -21.90
C ALA A 4 -8.11 -59.55 -21.59
N ALA A 5 -9.30 -59.84 -21.04
CA ALA A 5 -10.30 -58.83 -20.68
C ALA A 5 -10.09 -58.26 -19.27
N ARG A 6 -9.32 -58.94 -18.40
CA ARG A 6 -9.04 -58.45 -17.04
C ARG A 6 -7.90 -57.44 -17.01
N GLU A 7 -6.92 -57.54 -17.90
CA GLU A 7 -5.79 -56.59 -17.96
C GLU A 7 -6.16 -55.24 -18.62
N LEU A 8 -7.18 -55.21 -19.49
CA LEU A 8 -7.66 -53.96 -20.09
C LEU A 8 -8.55 -53.14 -19.14
N VAL A 9 -9.28 -53.79 -18.23
CA VAL A 9 -10.12 -53.11 -17.22
C VAL A 9 -9.27 -52.43 -16.15
N THR A 10 -8.17 -53.05 -15.71
CA THR A 10 -7.26 -52.45 -14.72
C THR A 10 -6.48 -51.25 -15.28
N SER A 11 -6.20 -51.21 -16.59
CA SER A 11 -5.47 -50.09 -17.21
C SER A 11 -6.29 -48.81 -17.38
N GLY A 12 -7.63 -48.90 -17.42
CA GLY A 12 -8.52 -47.74 -17.60
C GLY A 12 -9.02 -47.13 -16.29
N GLU A 13 -9.02 -47.90 -15.20
CA GLU A 13 -9.52 -47.48 -13.89
C GLU A 13 -8.44 -46.75 -13.08
N GLU A 14 -7.16 -47.17 -13.22
CA GLU A 14 -6.02 -46.49 -12.60
C GLU A 14 -5.74 -45.11 -13.20
N ASP A 15 -6.02 -44.90 -14.50
CA ASP A 15 -5.80 -43.61 -15.17
C ASP A 15 -6.84 -42.55 -14.74
N SER A 16 -8.09 -42.98 -14.51
CA SER A 16 -9.18 -42.16 -13.96
C SER A 16 -8.88 -41.65 -12.55
N ASP A 17 -8.38 -42.52 -11.67
CA ASP A 17 -8.07 -42.17 -10.28
C ASP A 17 -6.87 -41.21 -10.18
N VAL A 18 -5.87 -41.39 -11.05
CA VAL A 18 -4.71 -40.49 -11.14
C VAL A 18 -5.11 -39.12 -11.69
N GLU A 19 -6.01 -39.06 -12.68
CA GLU A 19 -6.55 -37.79 -13.19
C GLU A 19 -7.35 -37.06 -12.10
N ALA A 20 -8.21 -37.77 -11.36
CA ALA A 20 -8.96 -37.22 -10.24
C ALA A 20 -8.03 -36.68 -9.14
N LEU A 21 -6.97 -37.41 -8.80
CA LEU A 21 -5.94 -36.97 -7.85
C LEU A 21 -5.26 -35.67 -8.31
N ASN A 22 -4.92 -35.56 -9.60
CA ASN A 22 -4.26 -34.38 -10.15
C ASN A 22 -5.19 -33.16 -10.14
N VAL A 23 -6.47 -33.33 -10.49
CA VAL A 23 -7.48 -32.26 -10.41
C VAL A 23 -7.66 -31.77 -8.98
N ILE A 24 -7.70 -32.68 -8.01
CA ILE A 24 -7.79 -32.33 -6.58
C ILE A 24 -6.54 -31.55 -6.14
N GLN A 25 -5.34 -32.02 -6.48
CA GLN A 25 -4.08 -31.35 -6.13
C GLN A 25 -3.99 -29.93 -6.71
N LEU A 26 -4.34 -29.77 -7.99
CA LEU A 26 -4.37 -28.46 -8.64
C LEU A 26 -5.40 -27.53 -7.97
N SER A 27 -6.59 -28.05 -7.66
CA SER A 27 -7.66 -27.29 -7.01
C SER A 27 -7.28 -26.83 -5.61
N LEU A 28 -6.65 -27.69 -4.82
CA LEU A 28 -6.13 -27.36 -3.48
C LEU A 28 -5.01 -26.33 -3.56
N SER A 29 -4.05 -26.51 -4.48
CA SER A 29 -2.95 -25.57 -4.70
C SER A 29 -3.46 -24.18 -5.07
N ASN A 30 -4.40 -24.12 -6.02
CA ASN A 30 -5.05 -22.88 -6.43
C ASN A 30 -5.84 -22.23 -5.29
N LYS A 31 -6.55 -23.01 -4.47
CA LYS A 31 -7.27 -22.48 -3.29
C LYS A 31 -6.30 -21.85 -2.30
N VAL A 32 -5.20 -22.52 -1.94
CA VAL A 32 -4.19 -22.00 -1.02
C VAL A 32 -3.53 -20.74 -1.56
N ILE A 33 -3.20 -20.69 -2.86
CA ILE A 33 -2.63 -19.49 -3.50
C ILE A 33 -3.62 -18.32 -3.43
N ARG A 34 -4.89 -18.54 -3.76
CA ARG A 34 -5.95 -17.51 -3.69
C ARG A 34 -6.18 -17.03 -2.25
N GLU A 35 -6.21 -17.94 -1.28
CA GLU A 35 -6.36 -17.59 0.14
C GLU A 35 -5.17 -16.77 0.64
N LYS A 36 -3.93 -17.18 0.30
CA LYS A 36 -2.73 -16.38 0.58
C LYS A 36 -2.82 -14.98 -0.03
N SER A 37 -3.25 -14.88 -1.29
CA SER A 37 -3.50 -13.58 -1.96
C SER A 37 -4.59 -12.76 -1.24
N LEU A 38 -5.69 -13.37 -0.79
CA LEU A 38 -6.72 -12.67 -0.03
C LEU A 38 -6.18 -12.14 1.31
N THR A 39 -5.47 -12.97 2.08
CA THR A 39 -4.87 -12.56 3.36
C THR A 39 -3.84 -11.45 3.16
N SER A 40 -2.97 -11.56 2.15
CA SER A 40 -1.99 -10.52 1.80
C SER A 40 -2.68 -9.20 1.43
N ARG A 41 -3.72 -9.22 0.60
CA ARG A 41 -4.50 -8.03 0.23
C ARG A 41 -5.16 -7.36 1.42
N LEU A 42 -5.80 -8.15 2.30
CA LEU A 42 -6.45 -7.62 3.49
C LEU A 42 -5.45 -7.01 4.47
N TYR A 43 -4.32 -7.68 4.67
CA TYR A 43 -3.22 -7.18 5.51
C TYR A 43 -2.67 -5.85 4.98
N LEU A 44 -2.43 -5.73 3.67
CA LEU A 44 -1.93 -4.50 3.07
C LEU A 44 -2.96 -3.36 3.14
N LYS A 45 -4.24 -3.64 2.87
CA LYS A 45 -5.32 -2.65 3.06
C LYS A 45 -5.42 -2.15 4.50
N GLN A 46 -5.30 -3.06 5.47
CA GLN A 46 -5.26 -2.72 6.89
C GLN A 46 -4.06 -1.85 7.23
N ARG A 47 -2.86 -2.21 6.75
CA ARG A 47 -1.65 -1.40 6.96
C ARG A 47 -1.79 0.00 6.37
N LEU A 48 -2.38 0.12 5.18
CA LEU A 48 -2.59 1.41 4.54
C LEU A 48 -3.55 2.30 5.34
N SER A 49 -4.68 1.75 5.80
CA SER A 49 -5.69 2.53 6.55
C SER A 49 -5.22 2.92 7.95
N GLN A 50 -4.31 2.14 8.54
CA GLN A 50 -3.73 2.40 9.86
C GLN A 50 -2.42 3.19 9.81
N LEU A 51 -1.89 3.48 8.61
CA LEU A 51 -0.66 4.25 8.47
C LEU A 51 -0.88 5.67 9.00
N LYS A 52 -0.05 6.08 9.96
CA LYS A 52 -0.11 7.41 10.58
C LYS A 52 1.30 7.97 10.73
N MET A 53 1.44 9.25 10.38
CA MET A 53 2.68 9.98 10.52
C MET A 53 2.99 10.20 12.01
N SER A 54 4.25 10.05 12.39
CA SER A 54 4.72 10.30 13.75
C SER A 54 5.30 11.72 13.87
N PRO A 55 5.15 12.42 15.01
CA PRO A 55 5.74 13.76 15.21
C PRO A 55 7.25 13.82 15.01
N ARG A 56 7.94 12.67 15.08
CA ARG A 56 9.39 12.54 14.95
C ARG A 56 9.86 12.14 13.56
N THR A 57 8.96 11.79 12.65
CA THR A 57 9.30 11.37 11.28
C THR A 57 9.20 12.55 10.33
N SER A 58 10.12 12.63 9.36
CA SER A 58 9.99 13.58 8.25
C SER A 58 8.80 13.21 7.35
N VAL A 59 8.34 14.15 6.53
CA VAL A 59 7.33 13.86 5.50
C VAL A 59 7.84 12.77 4.57
N GLY A 60 9.09 12.88 4.12
CA GLY A 60 9.71 11.89 3.22
C GLY A 60 9.71 10.47 3.81
N ASP A 61 10.10 10.34 5.09
CA ASP A 61 10.13 9.05 5.79
C ASP A 61 8.74 8.43 5.98
N HIS A 62 7.70 9.26 6.01
CA HIS A 62 6.31 8.81 6.08
C HIS A 62 5.72 8.45 4.71
N VAL A 63 6.04 9.22 3.66
CA VAL A 63 5.57 8.98 2.29
C VAL A 63 6.16 7.69 1.70
N ASN A 64 7.39 7.33 2.08
CA ASN A 64 8.05 6.10 1.61
C ASN A 64 7.25 4.81 1.92
N PRO A 65 6.89 4.50 3.19
CA PRO A 65 6.10 3.31 3.49
C PRO A 65 4.68 3.37 2.89
N PHE A 66 4.10 4.56 2.72
CA PHE A 66 2.83 4.72 1.99
C PHE A 66 2.98 4.23 0.55
N ASN A 67 3.97 4.74 -0.20
CA ASN A 67 4.23 4.33 -1.58
C ASN A 67 4.53 2.83 -1.68
N GLN A 68 5.29 2.27 -0.74
CA GLN A 68 5.59 0.84 -0.72
C GLN A 68 4.32 0.01 -0.58
N ILE A 69 3.40 0.37 0.32
CA ILE A 69 2.14 -0.36 0.50
C ILE A 69 1.27 -0.27 -0.76
N VAL A 70 1.23 0.89 -1.43
CA VAL A 70 0.51 1.05 -2.70
C VAL A 70 1.09 0.14 -3.80
N VAL A 71 2.41 0.08 -3.92
CA VAL A 71 3.09 -0.83 -4.87
C VAL A 71 2.81 -2.29 -4.54
N ASP A 72 2.90 -2.67 -3.25
CA ASP A 72 2.60 -4.03 -2.80
C ASP A 72 1.15 -4.43 -3.09
N LEU A 73 0.19 -3.49 -2.96
CA LEU A 73 -1.20 -3.72 -3.34
C LEU A 73 -1.36 -3.92 -4.84
N ALA A 74 -0.69 -3.10 -5.66
CA ALA A 74 -0.71 -3.24 -7.12
C ALA A 74 -0.17 -4.62 -7.55
N ASN A 75 0.86 -5.13 -6.88
CA ASN A 75 1.41 -6.48 -7.10
C ASN A 75 0.43 -7.60 -6.75
N THR A 76 -0.61 -7.32 -5.96
CA THR A 76 -1.71 -8.24 -5.66
C THR A 76 -2.96 -8.00 -6.51
N GLU A 77 -2.83 -7.29 -7.63
CA GLU A 77 -3.91 -6.89 -8.54
C GLU A 77 -4.95 -5.94 -7.89
N VAL A 78 -4.59 -5.27 -6.80
CA VAL A 78 -5.41 -4.23 -6.17
C VAL A 78 -4.86 -2.87 -6.55
N LYS A 79 -5.56 -2.18 -7.45
CA LYS A 79 -5.27 -0.78 -7.76
C LYS A 79 -6.09 0.12 -6.84
N ILE A 80 -5.45 1.18 -6.36
CA ILE A 80 -6.10 2.28 -5.65
C ILE A 80 -6.08 3.45 -6.61
N GLU A 81 -7.23 4.08 -6.84
CA GLU A 81 -7.32 5.25 -7.71
C GLU A 81 -6.52 6.42 -7.14
N ASP A 82 -6.03 7.31 -7.99
CA ASP A 82 -5.15 8.42 -7.57
C ASP A 82 -5.83 9.33 -6.54
N ASP A 83 -7.13 9.59 -6.71
CA ASP A 83 -7.95 10.37 -5.78
C ASP A 83 -8.04 9.71 -4.39
N ASP A 84 -8.19 8.38 -4.36
CA ASP A 84 -8.21 7.60 -3.11
C ASP A 84 -6.83 7.59 -2.45
N GLN A 85 -5.75 7.45 -3.23
CA GLN A 85 -4.39 7.53 -2.70
C GLN A 85 -4.13 8.92 -2.11
N THR A 86 -4.57 9.97 -2.78
CA THR A 86 -4.48 11.36 -2.33
C THR A 86 -5.19 11.53 -0.99
N LEU A 87 -6.44 11.07 -0.89
CA LEU A 87 -7.21 11.14 0.36
C LEU A 87 -6.54 10.36 1.48
N LEU A 88 -6.11 9.12 1.22
CA LEU A 88 -5.46 8.27 2.22
C LEU A 88 -4.15 8.88 2.72
N LEU A 89 -3.34 9.48 1.83
CA LEU A 89 -2.12 10.16 2.23
C LEU A 89 -2.44 11.36 3.13
N LEU A 90 -3.39 12.23 2.76
CA LEU A 90 -3.78 13.38 3.57
C LEU A 90 -4.34 12.96 4.94
N CYS A 91 -5.18 11.93 4.98
CA CYS A 91 -5.71 11.37 6.24
C CYS A 91 -4.65 10.68 7.12
N SER A 92 -3.50 10.31 6.56
CA SER A 92 -2.40 9.69 7.31
C SER A 92 -1.49 10.71 8.02
N LEU A 93 -1.61 12.00 7.69
CA LEU A 93 -0.79 13.07 8.26
C LEU A 93 -1.13 13.35 9.73
N LEU A 94 -0.20 14.03 10.41
CA LEU A 94 -0.41 14.54 11.77
C LEU A 94 -1.44 15.68 11.77
N GLU A 95 -2.13 15.85 12.90
CA GLU A 95 -3.05 16.97 13.16
C GLU A 95 -2.40 18.35 12.93
N ALA A 96 -1.09 18.48 13.18
CA ALA A 96 -0.34 19.71 12.88
C ALA A 96 -0.35 20.13 11.39
N TYR A 97 -0.75 19.23 10.49
CA TYR A 97 -0.91 19.50 9.06
C TYR A 97 -2.36 19.81 8.66
N GLU A 98 -3.34 19.80 9.57
CA GLU A 98 -4.77 20.01 9.25
C GLU A 98 -5.02 21.30 8.46
N SER A 99 -4.58 22.46 8.98
CA SER A 99 -4.68 23.75 8.26
C SER A 99 -4.03 23.74 6.87
N PHE A 100 -2.99 22.92 6.69
CA PHE A 100 -2.32 22.78 5.42
C PHE A 100 -3.09 21.88 4.45
N VAL A 101 -3.69 20.79 4.96
CA VAL A 101 -4.61 19.94 4.21
C VAL A 101 -5.79 20.78 3.71
N ASP A 102 -6.38 21.61 4.57
CA ASP A 102 -7.46 22.53 4.20
C ASP A 102 -7.02 23.49 3.09
N THR A 103 -5.82 24.08 3.22
CA THR A 103 -5.27 25.00 2.21
C THR A 103 -5.03 24.30 0.88
N ILE A 104 -4.55 23.05 0.90
CA ILE A 104 -4.34 22.24 -0.30
C ILE A 104 -5.67 21.97 -1.02
N LEU A 105 -6.73 21.69 -0.26
CA LEU A 105 -8.05 21.35 -0.81
C LEU A 105 -8.86 22.58 -1.21
N TYR A 106 -8.56 23.75 -0.63
CA TYR A 106 -9.33 24.96 -0.83
C TYR A 106 -9.35 25.41 -2.30
N GLY A 107 -10.54 25.48 -2.89
CA GLY A 107 -10.77 26.02 -4.23
C GLY A 107 -10.22 25.17 -5.38
N ARG A 108 -9.70 23.97 -5.11
CA ARG A 108 -9.21 23.05 -6.13
C ARG A 108 -10.33 22.12 -6.62
N ILE A 109 -10.50 22.05 -7.94
CA ILE A 109 -11.46 21.15 -8.60
C ILE A 109 -10.85 19.76 -8.81
N SER A 110 -9.52 19.69 -8.94
CA SER A 110 -8.75 18.45 -9.07
C SER A 110 -7.41 18.62 -8.36
N ILE A 111 -6.95 17.53 -7.76
CA ILE A 111 -5.65 17.44 -7.10
C ILE A 111 -5.09 16.04 -7.33
N THR A 112 -3.84 15.95 -7.74
CA THR A 112 -3.16 14.66 -7.93
C THR A 112 -2.31 14.29 -6.72
N LEU A 113 -1.96 13.02 -6.60
CA LEU A 113 -1.06 12.55 -5.55
C LEU A 113 0.31 13.24 -5.60
N GLU A 114 0.82 13.52 -6.80
CA GLU A 114 2.09 14.20 -7.00
C GLU A 114 2.04 15.67 -6.56
N ASP A 115 0.93 16.37 -6.79
CA ASP A 115 0.73 17.74 -6.29
C ASP A 115 0.78 17.78 -4.75
N VAL A 116 0.20 16.77 -4.10
CA VAL A 116 0.20 16.64 -2.63
C VAL A 116 1.61 16.39 -2.12
N LYS A 117 2.34 15.44 -2.70
CA LYS A 117 3.73 15.14 -2.33
C LYS A 117 4.64 16.36 -2.51
N ALA A 118 4.52 17.06 -3.64
CA ALA A 118 5.28 18.28 -3.90
C ALA A 118 4.96 19.39 -2.88
N SER A 119 3.68 19.58 -2.57
CA SER A 119 3.24 20.56 -1.57
C SER A 119 3.77 20.22 -0.18
N LEU A 120 3.71 18.94 0.22
CA LEU A 120 4.21 18.47 1.52
C LEU A 120 5.71 18.69 1.67
N ASN A 121 6.49 18.37 0.62
CA ASN A 121 7.93 18.62 0.60
C ASN A 121 8.26 20.12 0.72
N SER A 122 7.49 20.98 0.03
CA SER A 122 7.65 22.44 0.14
C SER A 122 7.39 22.95 1.55
N LYS A 123 6.32 22.48 2.21
CA LYS A 123 6.01 22.84 3.60
C LYS A 123 7.11 22.39 4.57
N GLU A 124 7.64 21.17 4.39
CA GLU A 124 8.72 20.66 5.23
C GLU A 124 10.01 21.47 5.08
N LEU A 125 10.34 21.90 3.85
CA LEU A 125 11.47 22.77 3.60
C LEU A 125 11.30 24.14 4.27
N GLN A 126 10.11 24.75 4.16
CA GLN A 126 9.81 26.03 4.81
C GLN A 126 9.97 25.94 6.33
N LYS A 127 9.48 24.86 6.95
CA LYS A 127 9.65 24.62 8.39
C LYS A 127 11.13 24.61 8.80
N LYS A 128 11.96 23.87 8.08
CA LYS A 128 13.42 23.79 8.35
C LYS A 128 14.12 25.14 8.21
N VAL A 129 13.73 25.96 7.22
CA VAL A 129 14.30 27.30 7.01
C VAL A 129 13.91 28.24 8.15
N MET A 130 12.65 28.23 8.59
CA MET A 130 12.19 29.08 9.69
C MET A 130 12.84 28.74 11.03
N GLU A 131 13.08 27.45 11.30
CA GLU A 131 13.78 26.99 12.50
C GLU A 131 15.25 27.47 12.56
N HIS A 132 15.91 27.63 11.40
CA HIS A 132 17.31 28.07 11.33
C HIS A 132 17.48 29.60 11.50
N HIS A 133 16.46 30.41 11.25
CA HIS A 133 16.55 31.89 11.30
C HIS A 133 16.14 32.50 12.65
N GLY A 134 15.65 31.70 13.62
CA GLY A 134 15.24 32.18 14.95
C GLY A 134 16.36 32.38 15.97
N GLY A 135 17.63 32.11 15.62
CA GLY A 135 18.74 32.05 16.56
C GLY A 135 19.61 33.31 16.70
N ASN A 136 19.47 34.33 15.85
CA ASN A 136 20.42 35.45 15.82
C ASN A 136 19.79 36.79 16.20
N GLY A 137 19.28 36.87 17.43
CA GLY A 137 18.89 38.11 18.10
C GLY A 137 19.93 38.51 19.14
N GLU A 138 21.20 38.70 18.73
CA GLU A 138 22.22 39.26 19.62
C GLU A 138 21.83 40.69 20.02
N GLY A 139 21.63 40.87 21.32
CA GLY A 139 21.33 42.16 21.93
C GLY A 139 22.47 43.14 21.74
N MET A 140 22.24 44.16 20.91
CA MET A 140 23.02 45.39 20.98
C MET A 140 22.43 46.26 22.10
N SER A 141 22.90 46.01 23.33
CA SER A 141 22.78 46.98 24.42
C SER A 141 23.70 48.16 24.09
N ARG A 142 23.13 49.28 23.66
CA ARG A 142 23.86 50.56 23.56
C ARG A 142 23.81 51.20 24.94
N GLY A 143 25.00 51.53 25.46
CA GLY A 143 25.20 52.16 26.77
C GLY A 143 24.82 53.63 26.82
#